data_AF-A0A6J1PVI5-F1
#
_entry.id   AF-A0A6J1PVI5-F1
#
_cell.length_a   1.000
_cell.length_b   1.000
_cell.length_c   1.000
_cell.angle_alpha   90.00
_cell.angle_beta   90.00
_cell.angle_gamma   90.00
#
_symmetry.space_group_name_H-M   'P 1'
#
loop_
_entity.id
_entity.type
_entity.pdbx_description
1 polymer ?
#
loop_
_entity_poly.entity_id
_entity_poly.type
_entity_poly.pdbx_seq_one_letter_code
_entity_poly.pdbx_strand_id
1 'polypeptide(L)'
;MEIRSIVHLLENVCSPSVDSFQLLTLQLRKGVEQAASNITYLNILSEACNNLKCPSEIEEKPMMKILFLILFIWTESPFYNMSNNIEVLCAAISAQIVHQCKTYINLQVILEGDTENGINILRKCISCCQTYKTAYNKVTKITALIQSNSIWDVNEKLIFNYIDTFVQRCCDIIEICNSSIVFGRCNKVGMIGGPKGIEYDASCRQIESLFYESLDEIKLIRDDILDVTKSRWLENMLKFRNFVMELESMVKNLIDRIFEEIKNVEEGIEAIYALQRFKHRESLRNILSRKWVQVWQIFGKEIESCSNIMILHETYYTPFQCYSEDVRMLCIKQYLERVSHMMIDMSDWMGACAAEKYILEQYKRMTCRWKWQINECH
;
A
#
# COMPACT_ATOMS: atom_id res chain seq x y z
N MET A 1 30.71 -53.13 19.40
CA MET A 1 31.61 -54.20 19.90
C MET A 1 32.63 -54.59 18.84
N GLU A 2 32.21 -54.77 17.58
CA GLU A 2 33.06 -55.25 16.48
C GLU A 2 34.27 -54.37 16.14
N ILE A 3 34.14 -53.04 16.14
CA ILE A 3 35.25 -52.11 15.82
C ILE A 3 36.39 -52.23 16.84
N ARG A 4 36.09 -52.42 18.13
CA ARG A 4 37.13 -52.63 19.16
C ARG A 4 37.84 -53.96 18.97
N SER A 5 37.12 -55.00 18.56
CA SER A 5 37.70 -56.31 18.25
C SER A 5 38.61 -56.27 17.01
N ILE A 6 38.23 -55.51 15.98
CA ILE A 6 39.04 -55.31 14.77
C ILE A 6 40.33 -54.54 15.08
N VAL A 7 40.25 -53.47 15.87
CA VAL A 7 41.44 -52.72 16.34
C VAL A 7 42.39 -53.63 17.11
N HIS A 8 41.85 -54.43 18.03
CA HIS A 8 42.67 -55.32 18.86
C HIS A 8 43.35 -56.43 18.04
N LEU A 9 42.68 -56.96 17.02
CA LEU A 9 43.28 -57.89 16.04
C LEU A 9 44.40 -57.24 15.23
N LEU A 10 44.21 -56.00 14.78
CA LEU A 10 45.22 -55.26 14.02
C LEU A 10 46.45 -54.90 14.88
N GLU A 11 46.23 -54.59 16.16
CA GLU A 11 47.28 -54.40 17.17
C GLU A 11 48.10 -55.67 17.37
N ASN A 12 47.44 -56.82 17.50
CA ASN A 12 48.09 -58.12 17.69
C ASN A 12 48.93 -58.55 16.48
N VAL A 13 48.65 -58.03 15.29
CA VAL A 13 49.39 -58.31 14.04
C VAL A 13 50.42 -57.21 13.73
N CYS A 14 50.60 -56.21 14.62
CA CYS A 14 51.49 -55.06 14.43
C CYS A 14 51.29 -54.34 13.09
N SER A 15 50.02 -54.21 12.66
CA SER A 15 49.71 -53.59 11.37
C SER A 15 50.08 -52.08 11.38
N PRO A 16 50.74 -51.56 10.33
CA PRO A 16 51.02 -50.12 10.21
C PRO A 16 49.75 -49.27 10.09
N SER A 17 48.58 -49.89 9.86
CA SER A 17 47.28 -49.21 9.77
C SER A 17 46.59 -48.99 11.12
N VAL A 18 47.12 -49.54 12.23
CA VAL A 18 46.51 -49.43 13.57
C VAL A 18 46.31 -47.98 13.97
N ASP A 19 47.35 -47.15 13.86
CA ASP A 19 47.29 -45.73 14.25
C ASP A 19 46.23 -44.96 13.45
N SER A 20 46.15 -45.24 12.15
CA SER A 20 45.14 -44.63 11.26
C SER A 20 43.72 -45.05 11.66
N PHE A 21 43.51 -46.33 11.98
CA PHE A 21 42.20 -46.84 12.35
C PHE A 21 41.77 -46.38 13.76
N GLN A 22 42.71 -46.25 14.70
CA GLN A 22 42.48 -45.65 16.01
C GLN A 22 42.10 -44.17 15.89
N LEU A 23 42.81 -43.40 15.05
CA LEU A 23 42.49 -42.00 14.76
C LEU A 23 41.07 -41.86 14.19
N LEU A 24 40.73 -42.67 13.17
CA LEU A 24 39.39 -42.69 12.58
C LEU A 24 38.32 -43.08 13.60
N THR A 25 38.60 -44.06 14.46
CA THR A 25 37.67 -44.47 15.54
C THR A 25 37.42 -43.33 16.52
N LEU A 26 38.45 -42.54 16.85
CA LEU A 26 38.33 -41.39 17.73
C LEU A 26 37.55 -40.25 17.08
N GLN A 27 37.82 -39.95 15.80
CA GLN A 27 37.05 -38.97 15.03
C GLN A 27 35.58 -39.37 14.91
N LEU A 28 35.30 -40.64 14.65
CA LEU A 28 33.93 -41.16 14.56
C LEU A 28 33.21 -41.07 15.90
N ARG A 29 33.85 -41.39 17.02
CA ARG A 29 33.25 -41.24 18.35
C ARG A 29 32.88 -39.78 18.64
N LYS A 30 33.79 -38.83 18.35
CA LYS A 30 33.51 -37.39 18.48
C LYS A 30 32.34 -36.95 17.59
N GLY A 31 32.30 -37.42 16.35
CA GLY A 31 31.21 -37.11 15.42
C GLY A 31 29.85 -37.65 15.90
N VAL A 32 29.81 -38.87 16.46
CA VAL A 32 28.59 -39.45 17.03
C VAL A 32 28.12 -38.67 18.26
N GLU A 33 29.03 -38.28 19.14
CA GLU A 33 28.72 -37.46 20.32
C GLU A 33 28.15 -36.10 19.93
N GLN A 34 28.80 -35.41 18.98
CA GLN A 34 28.32 -34.14 18.44
C GLN A 34 26.94 -34.29 17.79
N ALA A 35 26.73 -35.32 16.96
CA ALA A 35 25.44 -35.56 16.31
C ALA A 35 24.32 -35.82 17.34
N ALA A 36 24.57 -36.64 18.37
CA ALA A 36 23.59 -36.93 19.41
C ALA A 36 23.21 -35.67 20.21
N SER A 37 24.20 -34.83 20.54
CA SER A 37 23.96 -33.54 21.19
C SER A 37 23.13 -32.60 20.30
N ASN A 38 23.53 -32.42 19.04
CA ASN A 38 22.81 -31.57 18.08
C ASN A 38 21.35 -31.98 17.93
N ILE A 39 21.06 -33.29 17.79
CA ILE A 39 19.69 -33.82 17.71
C ILE A 39 18.89 -33.44 18.96
N THR A 40 19.50 -33.58 20.15
CA THR A 40 18.85 -33.28 21.43
C THR A 40 18.43 -31.81 21.50
N TYR A 41 19.33 -30.88 21.17
CA TYR A 41 19.06 -29.44 21.23
C TYR A 41 18.10 -28.99 20.13
N LEU A 42 18.24 -29.49 18.90
CA LEU A 42 17.34 -29.13 17.80
C LEU A 42 15.91 -29.63 18.01
N ASN A 43 15.73 -30.79 18.65
CA ASN A 43 14.40 -31.33 18.94
C ASN A 43 13.57 -30.42 19.86
N ILE A 44 14.20 -29.57 20.67
CA ILE A 44 13.51 -28.60 21.54
C ILE A 44 12.66 -27.63 20.72
N LEU A 45 13.08 -27.30 19.50
CA LEU A 45 12.36 -26.39 18.60
C LEU A 45 11.16 -27.05 17.91
N SER A 46 11.12 -28.39 17.82
CA SER A 46 10.19 -29.11 16.95
C SER A 46 8.73 -28.75 17.23
N GLU A 47 8.29 -28.83 18.49
CA GLU A 47 6.92 -28.53 18.86
C GLU A 47 6.55 -27.06 18.59
N ALA A 48 7.44 -26.12 18.96
CA ALA A 48 7.17 -24.70 18.78
C ALA A 48 7.11 -24.30 17.30
N CYS A 49 7.99 -24.86 16.46
CA CYS A 49 8.00 -24.62 15.02
C CYS A 49 6.82 -25.30 14.31
N ASN A 50 6.42 -26.51 14.71
CA ASN A 50 5.27 -27.20 14.14
C ASN A 50 3.94 -26.50 14.44
N ASN A 51 3.85 -25.83 15.59
CA ASN A 51 2.69 -25.04 15.99
C ASN A 51 2.69 -23.62 15.40
N LEU A 52 3.71 -23.22 14.64
CA LEU A 52 3.77 -21.90 14.02
C LEU A 52 2.77 -21.84 12.86
N LYS A 53 1.75 -20.98 12.97
CA LYS A 53 0.85 -20.65 11.86
C LYS A 53 0.83 -19.15 11.56
N CYS A 54 0.84 -18.82 10.29
CA CYS A 54 0.93 -17.48 9.74
C CYS A 54 -0.05 -17.33 8.57
N PRO A 55 -0.63 -16.14 8.34
CA PRO A 55 -0.51 -14.89 9.11
C PRO A 55 -1.53 -14.74 10.25
N SER A 56 -2.44 -15.70 10.46
CA SER A 56 -3.53 -15.59 11.44
C SER A 56 -3.12 -15.79 12.90
N GLU A 57 -1.93 -16.34 13.19
CA GLU A 57 -1.52 -16.70 14.56
C GLU A 57 -0.12 -16.18 14.98
N ILE A 58 0.56 -15.30 14.22
CA ILE A 58 1.78 -14.65 14.76
C ILE A 58 1.38 -13.54 15.73
N GLU A 59 0.91 -13.94 16.90
CA GLU A 59 1.11 -13.15 18.10
C GLU A 59 2.61 -13.09 18.40
N GLU A 60 3.05 -12.00 19.04
CA GLU A 60 4.45 -11.85 19.44
C GLU A 60 4.95 -13.03 20.30
N LYS A 61 4.05 -13.64 21.09
CA LYS A 61 4.35 -14.68 22.08
C LYS A 61 4.90 -15.99 21.48
N PRO A 62 4.22 -16.68 20.53
CA PRO A 62 4.79 -17.85 19.86
C PRO A 62 6.16 -17.59 19.22
N MET A 63 6.34 -16.41 18.60
CA MET A 63 7.59 -16.07 17.94
C MET A 63 8.73 -15.86 18.94
N MET A 64 8.46 -15.12 20.02
CA MET A 64 9.39 -14.96 21.13
C MET A 64 9.77 -16.31 21.74
N LYS A 65 8.81 -17.25 21.90
CA LYS A 65 9.09 -18.61 22.40
C LYS A 65 10.14 -19.31 21.52
N ILE A 66 9.95 -19.34 20.20
CA ILE A 66 10.90 -19.98 19.27
C ILE A 66 12.29 -19.33 19.39
N LEU A 67 12.36 -18.00 19.41
CA LEU A 67 13.62 -17.27 19.50
C LEU A 67 14.33 -17.46 20.85
N PHE A 68 13.60 -17.57 21.95
CA PHE A 68 14.19 -17.92 23.25
C PHE A 68 14.74 -19.34 23.28
N LEU A 69 14.10 -20.29 22.60
CA LEU A 69 14.64 -21.63 22.44
C LEU A 69 15.92 -21.63 21.60
N ILE A 70 16.00 -20.81 20.54
CA ILE A 70 17.24 -20.62 19.78
C ILE A 70 18.33 -20.01 20.67
N LEU A 71 17.99 -19.01 21.48
CA LEU A 71 18.92 -18.42 22.43
C LEU A 71 19.42 -19.45 23.46
N PHE A 72 18.54 -20.33 23.95
CA PHE A 72 18.93 -21.42 24.83
C PHE A 72 19.89 -22.40 24.14
N ILE A 73 19.65 -22.74 22.87
CA ILE A 73 20.59 -23.58 22.10
C ILE A 73 21.93 -22.87 21.95
N TRP A 74 21.92 -21.57 21.69
CA TRP A 74 23.15 -20.77 21.60
C TRP A 74 23.95 -20.76 22.90
N THR A 75 23.29 -20.63 24.06
CA THR A 75 23.98 -20.56 25.35
C THR A 75 24.42 -21.92 25.87
N GLU A 76 23.59 -22.96 25.73
CA GLU A 76 23.78 -24.24 26.40
C GLU A 76 24.34 -25.34 25.50
N SER A 77 24.22 -25.24 24.17
CA SER A 77 24.66 -26.33 23.30
C SER A 77 26.19 -26.41 23.24
N PRO A 78 26.79 -27.58 23.51
CA PRO A 78 28.24 -27.73 23.46
C PRO A 78 28.81 -27.78 22.03
N PHE A 79 27.97 -28.05 21.02
CA PHE A 79 28.41 -28.21 19.63
C PHE A 79 27.60 -27.43 18.59
N TYR A 80 26.40 -26.94 18.92
CA TYR A 80 25.53 -26.22 17.98
C TYR A 80 25.58 -24.69 18.12
N ASN A 81 26.28 -24.18 19.14
CA ASN A 81 26.44 -22.76 19.46
C ASN A 81 27.39 -21.99 18.51
N MET A 82 27.30 -22.27 17.21
CA MET A 82 28.11 -21.65 16.15
C MET A 82 27.25 -20.66 15.37
N SER A 83 27.79 -19.48 15.04
CA SER A 83 27.04 -18.41 14.34
C SER A 83 26.33 -18.92 13.09
N ASN A 84 27.05 -19.61 12.20
CA ASN A 84 26.50 -20.16 10.97
C ASN A 84 25.29 -21.09 11.21
N ASN A 85 25.30 -21.87 12.30
CA ASN A 85 24.21 -22.79 12.61
C ASN A 85 22.96 -22.03 13.08
N ILE A 86 23.13 -20.96 13.86
CA ILE A 86 22.04 -20.10 14.30
C ILE A 86 21.48 -19.27 13.13
N GLU A 87 22.36 -18.78 12.25
CA GLU A 87 21.95 -18.11 11.00
C GLU A 87 21.05 -19.02 10.16
N VAL A 88 21.44 -20.27 9.96
CA VAL A 88 20.64 -21.26 9.21
C VAL A 88 19.29 -21.54 9.89
N LEU A 89 19.26 -21.68 11.22
CA LEU A 89 18.00 -21.88 11.96
C LEU A 89 17.05 -20.69 11.81
N CYS A 90 17.55 -19.48 12.01
CA CYS A 90 16.77 -18.26 11.86
C CYS A 90 16.31 -18.06 10.41
N ALA A 91 17.17 -18.33 9.43
CA ALA A 91 16.81 -18.28 8.01
C ALA A 91 15.75 -19.34 7.64
N ALA A 92 15.78 -20.52 8.25
CA ALA A 92 14.74 -21.54 8.08
C ALA A 92 13.37 -21.06 8.61
N ILE A 93 13.35 -20.34 9.74
CA ILE A 93 12.13 -19.70 10.25
C ILE A 93 11.64 -18.63 9.27
N SER A 94 12.54 -17.79 8.76
CA SER A 94 12.21 -16.80 7.71
C SER A 94 11.55 -17.45 6.50
N ALA A 95 12.12 -18.55 6.01
CA ALA A 95 11.58 -19.30 4.88
C ALA A 95 10.19 -19.88 5.19
N GLN A 96 10.00 -20.43 6.40
CA GLN A 96 8.72 -21.00 6.83
C GLN A 96 7.61 -19.95 6.95
N ILE A 97 7.90 -18.78 7.53
CA ILE A 97 6.94 -17.67 7.62
C ILE A 97 6.50 -17.25 6.22
N VAL A 98 7.46 -17.04 5.32
CA VAL A 98 7.18 -16.64 3.94
C VAL A 98 6.39 -17.71 3.21
N HIS A 99 6.71 -19.00 3.38
CA HIS A 99 5.97 -20.10 2.79
C HIS A 99 4.49 -20.07 3.20
N GLN A 100 4.21 -19.93 4.50
CA GLN A 100 2.84 -19.85 4.99
C GLN A 100 2.10 -18.61 4.48
N CYS A 101 2.76 -17.45 4.46
CA CYS A 101 2.19 -16.24 3.86
C CYS A 101 1.86 -16.45 2.37
N LYS A 102 2.70 -17.11 1.58
CA LYS A 102 2.40 -17.44 0.18
C LYS A 102 1.18 -18.33 0.05
N THR A 103 1.01 -19.33 0.91
CA THR A 103 -0.17 -20.21 0.89
C THR A 103 -1.47 -19.48 1.27
N TYR A 104 -1.36 -18.40 2.04
CA TYR A 104 -2.49 -17.57 2.44
C TYR A 104 -2.90 -16.55 1.36
N ILE A 105 -1.98 -16.16 0.47
CA ILE A 105 -2.23 -15.19 -0.58
C ILE A 105 -2.77 -15.90 -1.83
N ASN A 106 -4.00 -15.56 -2.22
CA ASN A 106 -4.54 -15.97 -3.52
C ASN A 106 -4.34 -14.85 -4.55
N LEU A 107 -3.20 -14.88 -5.26
CA LEU A 107 -2.87 -13.87 -6.27
C LEU A 107 -3.89 -13.77 -7.39
N GLN A 108 -4.49 -14.90 -7.80
CA GLN A 108 -5.46 -14.91 -8.89
C GLN A 108 -6.67 -14.05 -8.52
N VAL A 109 -7.27 -14.31 -7.34
CA VAL A 109 -8.44 -13.56 -6.84
C VAL A 109 -8.13 -12.07 -6.68
N ILE A 110 -6.94 -11.74 -6.17
CA ILE A 110 -6.50 -10.35 -5.98
C ILE A 110 -6.41 -9.62 -7.33
N LEU A 111 -5.76 -10.23 -8.33
CA LEU A 111 -5.54 -9.62 -9.64
C LEU A 111 -6.81 -9.61 -10.52
N GLU A 112 -7.79 -10.47 -10.25
CA GLU A 112 -9.10 -10.49 -10.93
C GLU A 112 -10.05 -9.38 -10.44
N GLY A 113 -9.78 -8.74 -9.29
CA GLY A 113 -10.51 -7.55 -8.87
C GLY A 113 -10.79 -7.44 -7.37
N ASP A 114 -10.43 -8.42 -6.54
CA ASP A 114 -10.60 -8.33 -5.08
C ASP A 114 -9.47 -7.51 -4.41
N THR A 115 -9.29 -6.28 -4.88
CA THR A 115 -8.12 -5.45 -4.56
C THR A 115 -8.09 -5.00 -3.10
N GLU A 116 -9.22 -4.60 -2.52
CA GLU A 116 -9.28 -4.06 -1.15
C GLU A 116 -8.99 -5.16 -0.12
N ASN A 117 -9.63 -6.33 -0.26
CA ASN A 117 -9.36 -7.48 0.58
C ASN A 117 -7.92 -8.00 0.35
N GLY A 118 -7.48 -8.03 -0.91
CA GLY A 118 -6.10 -8.36 -1.27
C GLY A 118 -5.07 -7.49 -0.55
N ILE A 119 -5.26 -6.17 -0.54
CA ILE A 119 -4.41 -5.22 0.20
C ILE A 119 -4.40 -5.57 1.70
N ASN A 120 -5.56 -5.87 2.30
CA ASN A 120 -5.63 -6.25 3.71
C ASN A 120 -4.87 -7.55 4.00
N ILE A 121 -5.03 -8.57 3.15
CA ILE A 121 -4.31 -9.84 3.23
C ILE A 121 -2.79 -9.61 3.15
N LEU A 122 -2.34 -8.83 2.17
CA LEU A 122 -0.91 -8.52 1.98
C LEU A 122 -0.33 -7.74 3.16
N ARG A 123 -1.08 -6.77 3.72
CA ARG A 123 -0.69 -6.04 4.93
C ARG A 123 -0.53 -6.96 6.14
N LYS A 124 -1.41 -7.96 6.30
CA LYS A 124 -1.28 -8.98 7.35
C LYS A 124 -0.01 -9.81 7.16
N CYS A 125 0.30 -10.23 5.94
CA CYS A 125 1.56 -10.94 5.64
C CYS A 125 2.81 -10.10 5.92
N ILE A 126 2.79 -8.80 5.56
CA ILE A 126 3.89 -7.88 5.88
C ILE A 126 4.06 -7.72 7.39
N SER A 127 2.95 -7.50 8.11
CA SER A 127 2.96 -7.36 9.58
C SER A 127 3.51 -8.62 10.26
N CYS A 128 3.09 -9.80 9.80
CA CYS A 128 3.61 -11.10 10.23
C CYS A 128 5.15 -11.20 10.10
N CYS A 129 5.71 -10.81 8.94
CA CYS A 129 7.16 -10.74 8.74
C CYS A 129 7.84 -9.71 9.67
N GLN A 130 7.21 -8.56 9.90
CA GLN A 130 7.73 -7.53 10.80
C GLN A 130 7.73 -7.98 12.27
N THR A 131 6.70 -8.71 12.72
CA THR A 131 6.63 -9.27 14.07
C THR A 131 7.82 -10.18 14.36
N TYR A 132 8.23 -11.01 13.40
CA TYR A 132 9.44 -11.83 13.53
C TYR A 132 10.70 -10.98 13.72
N LYS A 133 10.91 -9.97 12.88
CA LYS A 133 12.05 -9.06 13.01
C LYS A 133 12.06 -8.34 14.35
N THR A 134 10.91 -7.85 14.81
CA THR A 134 10.76 -7.20 16.11
C THR A 134 11.08 -8.15 17.26
N ALA A 135 10.58 -9.38 17.21
CA ALA A 135 10.86 -10.39 18.22
C ALA A 135 12.34 -10.78 18.24
N TYR A 136 12.96 -10.98 17.07
CA TYR A 136 14.39 -11.25 16.94
C TYR A 136 15.21 -10.13 17.58
N ASN A 137 14.92 -8.87 17.23
CA ASN A 137 15.61 -7.70 17.78
C ASN A 137 15.44 -7.55 19.31
N LYS A 138 14.32 -8.03 19.87
CA LYS A 138 14.11 -8.06 21.32
C LYS A 138 15.00 -9.12 21.98
N VAL A 139 15.06 -10.33 21.40
CA VAL A 139 15.87 -11.43 21.92
C VAL A 139 17.38 -11.15 21.79
N THR A 140 17.84 -10.55 20.69
CA THR A 140 19.25 -10.15 20.53
C THR A 140 19.68 -9.04 21.48
N LYS A 141 18.76 -8.19 21.96
CA LYS A 141 19.09 -7.25 23.04
C LYS A 141 19.31 -7.94 24.38
N ILE A 142 18.65 -9.08 24.61
CA ILE A 142 18.81 -9.87 25.84
C ILE A 142 20.17 -10.60 25.84
N THR A 143 20.67 -11.03 24.68
CA THR A 143 21.98 -11.71 24.59
C THR A 143 23.11 -10.84 25.15
N ALA A 144 23.05 -9.52 24.96
CA ALA A 144 24.01 -8.56 25.51
C ALA A 144 24.00 -8.49 27.05
N LEU A 145 22.93 -8.95 27.70
CA LEU A 145 22.79 -9.00 29.17
C LEU A 145 23.22 -10.34 29.76
N ILE A 146 23.38 -11.37 28.94
CA ILE A 146 23.77 -12.71 29.39
C ILE A 146 25.29 -12.77 29.46
N GLN A 147 25.83 -13.10 30.64
CA GLN A 147 27.25 -13.41 30.82
C GLN A 147 27.54 -14.79 30.20
N SER A 148 27.74 -14.82 28.88
CA SER A 148 28.05 -16.03 28.12
C SER A 148 29.50 -15.98 27.63
N ASN A 149 30.13 -17.15 27.49
CA ASN A 149 31.48 -17.28 26.91
C ASN A 149 31.51 -17.05 25.38
N SER A 150 30.36 -16.80 24.76
CA SER A 150 30.20 -16.60 23.32
C SER A 150 29.57 -15.23 23.00
N ILE A 151 30.07 -14.59 21.95
CA ILE A 151 29.53 -13.32 21.43
C ILE A 151 28.50 -13.65 20.36
N TRP A 152 27.28 -13.14 20.49
CA TRP A 152 26.25 -13.27 19.45
C TRP A 152 26.68 -12.53 18.18
N ASP A 153 27.35 -13.23 17.28
CA ASP A 153 27.88 -12.70 16.01
C ASP A 153 27.16 -13.37 14.84
N VAL A 154 25.88 -13.02 14.68
CA VAL A 154 24.97 -13.61 13.69
C VAL A 154 24.66 -12.57 12.62
N ASN A 155 24.84 -12.92 11.35
CA ASN A 155 24.59 -12.02 10.24
C ASN A 155 23.09 -11.90 9.93
N GLU A 156 22.48 -10.81 10.41
CA GLU A 156 21.06 -10.50 10.19
C GLU A 156 20.67 -10.43 8.71
N LYS A 157 21.59 -10.08 7.81
CA LYS A 157 21.28 -10.03 6.37
C LYS A 157 20.97 -11.41 5.81
N LEU A 158 21.69 -12.44 6.25
CA LEU A 158 21.44 -13.82 5.80
C LEU A 158 20.09 -14.34 6.29
N ILE A 159 19.66 -13.91 7.47
CA ILE A 159 18.37 -14.27 8.07
C ILE A 159 17.23 -13.57 7.34
N PHE A 160 17.36 -12.26 7.10
CA PHE A 160 16.22 -11.42 6.71
C PHE A 160 16.10 -11.14 5.22
N ASN A 161 17.15 -11.36 4.40
CA ASN A 161 17.09 -11.04 2.97
C ASN A 161 15.90 -11.72 2.25
N TYR A 162 15.58 -12.96 2.61
CA TYR A 162 14.42 -13.69 2.07
C TYR A 162 13.08 -13.02 2.44
N ILE A 163 12.94 -12.60 3.69
CA ILE A 163 11.77 -11.87 4.18
C ILE A 163 11.68 -10.50 3.51
N ASP A 164 12.78 -9.75 3.44
CA ASP A 164 12.79 -8.40 2.87
C ASP A 164 12.39 -8.41 1.40
N THR A 165 12.88 -9.39 0.66
CA THR A 165 12.47 -9.60 -0.73
C THR A 165 10.97 -9.90 -0.81
N PHE A 166 10.44 -10.81 0.03
CA PHE A 166 9.01 -11.13 0.07
C PHE A 166 8.13 -9.94 0.45
N VAL A 167 8.53 -9.15 1.46
CA VAL A 167 7.83 -7.92 1.87
C VAL A 167 7.79 -6.94 0.71
N GLN A 168 8.89 -6.76 -0.01
CA GLN A 168 8.91 -5.91 -1.20
C GLN A 168 7.95 -6.40 -2.28
N ARG A 169 7.86 -7.72 -2.52
CA ARG A 169 6.86 -8.29 -3.45
C ARG A 169 5.43 -7.98 -3.01
N CYS A 170 5.14 -8.09 -1.72
CA CYS A 170 3.83 -7.74 -1.18
C CYS A 170 3.51 -6.26 -1.40
N CYS A 171 4.48 -5.36 -1.18
CA CYS A 171 4.33 -3.94 -1.47
C CYS A 171 4.07 -3.67 -2.96
N ASP A 172 4.78 -4.35 -3.86
CA ASP A 172 4.58 -4.24 -5.31
C ASP A 172 3.14 -4.67 -5.70
N ILE A 173 2.62 -5.75 -5.11
CA ILE A 173 1.22 -6.18 -5.36
C ILE A 173 0.21 -5.16 -4.80
N ILE A 174 0.47 -4.60 -3.61
CA ILE A 174 -0.37 -3.52 -3.05
C ILE A 174 -0.39 -2.32 -3.99
N GLU A 175 0.74 -1.96 -4.60
CA GLU A 175 0.83 -0.89 -5.59
C GLU A 175 -0.02 -1.18 -6.83
N ILE A 176 0.02 -2.41 -7.36
CA ILE A 176 -0.84 -2.85 -8.46
C ILE A 176 -2.33 -2.76 -8.08
N CYS A 177 -2.69 -3.18 -6.87
CA CYS A 177 -4.06 -3.08 -6.36
C CYS A 177 -4.51 -1.62 -6.27
N ASN A 178 -3.67 -0.73 -5.75
CA ASN A 178 -3.97 0.71 -5.68
C ASN A 178 -4.13 1.33 -7.07
N SER A 179 -3.29 0.94 -8.05
CA SER A 179 -3.48 1.34 -9.45
C SER A 179 -4.82 0.84 -10.00
N SER A 180 -5.21 -0.40 -9.68
CA SER A 180 -6.47 -1.00 -10.12
C SER A 180 -7.69 -0.26 -9.55
N ILE A 181 -7.63 0.21 -8.31
CA ILE A 181 -8.69 1.02 -7.70
C ILE A 181 -8.85 2.37 -8.43
N VAL A 182 -7.76 2.95 -8.93
CA VAL A 182 -7.77 4.29 -9.56
C VAL A 182 -8.10 4.23 -11.05
N PHE A 183 -7.46 3.32 -11.79
CA PHE A 183 -7.54 3.23 -13.26
C PHE A 183 -8.49 2.13 -13.75
N GLY A 184 -8.91 1.22 -12.87
CA GLY A 184 -9.89 0.20 -13.20
C GLY A 184 -11.31 0.75 -13.35
N ARG A 185 -12.23 -0.16 -13.69
CA ARG A 185 -13.62 0.19 -13.98
C ARG A 185 -14.34 0.78 -12.76
N CYS A 186 -14.97 1.94 -12.96
CA CYS A 186 -15.77 2.59 -11.94
C CYS A 186 -17.25 2.59 -12.33
N ASN A 187 -18.05 1.73 -11.71
CA ASN A 187 -19.51 1.67 -11.96
C ASN A 187 -20.30 2.76 -11.22
N LYS A 188 -19.65 3.58 -10.39
CA LYS A 188 -20.31 4.52 -9.47
C LYS A 188 -20.40 5.96 -9.97
N VAL A 189 -19.73 6.30 -11.07
CA VAL A 189 -19.64 7.68 -11.56
C VAL A 189 -20.52 7.85 -12.79
N GLY A 190 -21.41 8.85 -12.75
CA GLY A 190 -22.21 9.28 -13.89
C GLY A 190 -21.34 9.84 -15.02
N MET A 191 -21.84 9.78 -16.24
CA MET A 191 -21.17 10.35 -17.42
C MET A 191 -20.91 11.84 -17.19
N ILE A 192 -19.73 12.35 -17.56
CA ILE A 192 -19.45 13.80 -17.52
C ILE A 192 -20.47 14.48 -18.44
N GLY A 193 -21.31 15.35 -17.88
CA GLY A 193 -22.27 16.16 -18.65
C GLY A 193 -21.59 17.12 -19.64
N GLY A 194 -22.41 17.69 -20.54
CA GLY A 194 -21.95 18.69 -21.51
C GLY A 194 -21.72 18.17 -22.93
N PRO A 195 -21.43 19.08 -23.89
CA PRO A 195 -21.43 18.78 -25.32
C PRO A 195 -20.33 17.79 -25.75
N LYS A 196 -19.22 17.71 -24.99
CA LYS A 196 -18.13 16.76 -25.21
C LYS A 196 -18.05 15.64 -24.18
N GLY A 197 -19.07 15.48 -23.34
CA GLY A 197 -19.13 14.45 -22.31
C GLY A 197 -18.84 13.03 -22.82
N ILE A 198 -19.35 12.71 -24.01
CA ILE A 198 -19.12 11.43 -24.71
C ILE A 198 -17.64 11.24 -25.07
N GLU A 199 -16.95 12.30 -25.50
CA GLU A 199 -15.52 12.23 -25.87
C GLU A 199 -14.64 12.04 -24.63
N TYR A 200 -14.99 12.69 -23.51
CA TYR A 200 -14.29 12.51 -22.24
C TYR A 200 -14.51 11.12 -21.65
N ASP A 201 -15.74 10.60 -21.73
CA ASP A 201 -16.04 9.22 -21.33
C ASP A 201 -15.27 8.21 -22.20
N ALA A 202 -15.21 8.43 -23.52
CA ALA A 202 -14.40 7.61 -24.41
C ALA A 202 -12.92 7.63 -24.03
N SER A 203 -12.38 8.79 -23.65
CA SER A 203 -11.00 8.92 -23.16
C SER A 203 -10.78 8.16 -21.84
N CYS A 204 -11.73 8.23 -20.90
CA CYS A 204 -11.71 7.45 -19.66
C CYS A 204 -11.72 5.94 -19.94
N ARG A 205 -12.55 5.47 -20.87
CA ARG A 205 -12.61 4.06 -21.28
C ARG A 205 -11.32 3.59 -21.96
N GLN A 206 -10.69 4.47 -22.75
CA GLN A 206 -9.39 4.17 -23.37
C GLN A 206 -8.32 3.96 -22.29
N ILE A 207 -8.24 4.85 -21.29
CA ILE A 207 -7.31 4.72 -20.16
C ILE A 207 -7.56 3.43 -19.40
N GLU A 208 -8.83 3.09 -19.16
CA GLU A 208 -9.22 1.83 -18.52
C GLU A 208 -8.79 0.59 -19.33
N SER A 209 -9.02 0.59 -20.65
CA SER A 209 -8.61 -0.51 -21.54
C SER A 209 -7.10 -0.73 -21.50
N LEU A 210 -6.34 0.36 -21.63
CA LEU A 210 -4.87 0.34 -21.57
C LEU A 210 -4.38 -0.20 -20.23
N PHE A 211 -5.02 0.20 -19.12
CA PHE A 211 -4.69 -0.34 -17.80
C PHE A 211 -4.92 -1.85 -17.72
N TYR A 212 -6.04 -2.35 -18.22
CA TYR A 212 -6.33 -3.79 -18.19
C TYR A 212 -5.40 -4.60 -19.10
N GLU A 213 -4.98 -4.07 -20.24
CA GLU A 213 -3.97 -4.70 -21.09
C GLU A 213 -2.66 -4.91 -20.32
N SER A 214 -2.18 -3.89 -19.61
CA SER A 214 -0.97 -4.00 -18.78
C SER A 214 -1.17 -4.92 -17.56
N LEU A 215 -2.36 -4.90 -16.95
CA LEU A 215 -2.69 -5.80 -15.85
C LEU A 215 -2.73 -7.27 -16.31
N ASP A 216 -3.22 -7.54 -17.52
CA ASP A 216 -3.27 -8.88 -18.08
C ASP A 216 -1.86 -9.43 -18.35
N GLU A 217 -0.91 -8.58 -18.79
CA GLU A 217 0.50 -8.96 -18.86
C GLU A 217 1.05 -9.40 -17.50
N ILE A 218 0.69 -8.71 -16.41
CA ILE A 218 1.07 -9.11 -15.04
C ILE A 218 0.43 -10.45 -14.65
N LYS A 219 -0.85 -10.66 -14.97
CA LYS A 219 -1.55 -11.92 -14.66
C LYS A 219 -0.90 -13.14 -15.32
N LEU A 220 -0.33 -12.97 -16.51
CA LEU A 220 0.39 -14.03 -17.23
C LEU A 220 1.67 -14.47 -16.51
N ILE A 221 2.32 -13.55 -15.78
CA ILE A 221 3.56 -13.80 -15.03
C ILE A 221 3.32 -13.92 -13.51
N ARG A 222 2.08 -14.16 -13.08
CA ARG A 222 1.70 -14.16 -11.65
C ARG A 222 2.55 -15.10 -10.78
N ASP A 223 3.00 -16.21 -11.36
CA ASP A 223 3.77 -17.23 -10.65
C ASP A 223 5.18 -16.72 -10.26
N ASP A 224 5.72 -15.76 -11.01
CA ASP A 224 7.02 -15.14 -10.73
C ASP A 224 6.96 -14.08 -9.62
N ILE A 225 5.77 -13.56 -9.28
CA ILE A 225 5.61 -12.41 -8.38
C ILE A 225 6.10 -12.74 -6.97
N LEU A 226 5.57 -13.82 -6.39
CA LEU A 226 5.92 -14.25 -5.04
C LEU A 226 7.13 -15.19 -5.02
N ASP A 227 7.67 -15.57 -6.17
CA ASP A 227 8.97 -16.25 -6.22
C ASP A 227 10.10 -15.23 -6.01
N VAL A 228 10.56 -15.14 -4.77
CA VAL A 228 11.64 -14.24 -4.35
C VAL A 228 12.99 -14.61 -4.95
N THR A 229 13.15 -15.78 -5.56
CA THR A 229 14.38 -16.15 -6.29
C THR A 229 14.41 -15.52 -7.69
N LYS A 230 13.27 -15.08 -8.23
CA LYS A 230 13.15 -14.54 -9.58
C LYS A 230 13.41 -13.04 -9.61
N SER A 231 14.65 -12.62 -9.85
CA SER A 231 14.99 -11.20 -9.97
C SER A 231 14.23 -10.48 -11.11
N ARG A 232 13.83 -11.22 -12.16
CA ARG A 232 13.08 -10.70 -13.34
C ARG A 232 11.81 -9.92 -12.98
N TRP A 233 11.16 -10.24 -11.85
CA TRP A 233 10.00 -9.46 -11.39
C TRP A 233 10.30 -7.97 -11.24
N LEU A 234 11.51 -7.59 -10.82
CA LEU A 234 11.87 -6.18 -10.62
C LEU A 234 11.79 -5.39 -11.93
N GLU A 235 12.20 -6.00 -13.05
CA GLU A 235 12.11 -5.40 -14.38
C GLU A 235 10.65 -5.29 -14.83
N ASN A 236 9.84 -6.33 -14.60
CA ASN A 236 8.41 -6.31 -14.95
C ASN A 236 7.65 -5.25 -14.14
N MET A 237 7.94 -5.13 -12.85
CA MET A 237 7.34 -4.10 -12.00
C MET A 237 7.79 -2.69 -12.40
N LEU A 238 9.04 -2.50 -12.82
CA LEU A 238 9.51 -1.22 -13.34
C LEU A 238 8.76 -0.84 -14.63
N LYS A 239 8.54 -1.79 -15.55
CA LYS A 239 7.73 -1.57 -16.76
C LYS A 239 6.31 -1.15 -16.41
N PHE A 240 5.68 -1.85 -15.47
CA PHE A 240 4.34 -1.49 -14.99
C PHE A 240 4.29 -0.09 -14.38
N ARG A 241 5.27 0.29 -13.54
CA ARG A 241 5.35 1.65 -12.97
C ARG A 241 5.48 2.73 -14.03
N ASN A 242 6.33 2.52 -15.03
CA ASN A 242 6.48 3.45 -16.16
C ASN A 242 5.16 3.60 -16.92
N PHE A 243 4.47 2.48 -17.19
CA PHE A 243 3.16 2.51 -17.85
C PHE A 243 2.10 3.24 -17.02
N VAL A 244 2.05 3.03 -15.70
CA VAL A 244 1.16 3.77 -14.80
C VAL A 244 1.46 5.27 -14.84
N MET A 245 2.72 5.69 -14.96
CA MET A 245 3.08 7.10 -15.13
C MET A 245 2.56 7.68 -16.45
N GLU A 246 2.55 6.89 -17.53
CA GLU A 246 1.95 7.28 -18.81
C GLU A 246 0.43 7.46 -18.68
N LEU A 247 -0.26 6.51 -18.03
CA LEU A 247 -1.69 6.63 -17.73
C LEU A 247 -1.99 7.86 -16.85
N GLU A 248 -1.16 8.14 -15.85
CA GLU A 248 -1.27 9.37 -15.06
C GLU A 248 -1.16 10.60 -15.97
N SER A 249 -0.19 10.64 -16.90
CA SER A 249 -0.05 11.73 -17.86
C SER A 249 -1.29 11.91 -18.76
N MET A 250 -1.86 10.80 -19.24
CA MET A 250 -3.10 10.82 -20.03
C MET A 250 -4.27 11.40 -19.22
N VAL A 251 -4.41 11.02 -17.95
CA VAL A 251 -5.43 11.58 -17.06
C VAL A 251 -5.20 13.07 -16.83
N LYS A 252 -3.95 13.53 -16.64
CA LYS A 252 -3.65 14.96 -16.48
C LYS A 252 -4.12 15.77 -17.69
N ASN A 253 -3.77 15.32 -18.88
CA ASN A 253 -4.20 15.95 -20.13
C ASN A 253 -5.72 15.92 -20.31
N LEU A 254 -6.40 14.85 -19.87
CA LEU A 254 -7.85 14.78 -19.86
C LEU A 254 -8.45 15.82 -18.90
N ILE A 255 -7.94 15.90 -17.67
CA ILE A 255 -8.38 16.90 -16.69
C ILE A 255 -8.17 18.32 -17.25
N ASP A 256 -7.02 18.62 -17.83
CA ASP A 256 -6.76 19.95 -18.39
C ASP A 256 -7.76 20.30 -19.50
N ARG A 257 -8.01 19.39 -20.45
CA ARG A 257 -9.00 19.59 -21.53
C ARG A 257 -10.43 19.80 -21.03
N ILE A 258 -10.86 19.04 -20.01
CA ILE A 258 -12.20 19.21 -19.42
C ILE A 258 -12.33 20.62 -18.84
N PHE A 259 -11.33 21.08 -18.09
CA PHE A 259 -11.38 22.38 -17.40
C PHE A 259 -11.05 23.61 -18.28
N GLU A 260 -10.58 23.40 -19.51
CA GLU A 260 -10.50 24.47 -20.53
C GLU A 260 -11.89 24.85 -21.07
N GLU A 261 -12.84 23.92 -21.06
CA GLU A 261 -14.18 24.11 -21.65
C GLU A 261 -15.26 24.49 -20.65
N ILE A 262 -15.05 24.22 -19.35
CA ILE A 262 -16.00 24.55 -18.28
C ILE A 262 -16.23 26.06 -18.19
N LYS A 263 -17.50 26.47 -18.28
CA LYS A 263 -17.89 27.89 -18.24
C LYS A 263 -18.71 28.29 -17.02
N ASN A 264 -19.40 27.33 -16.40
CA ASN A 264 -20.24 27.56 -15.24
C ASN A 264 -19.81 26.68 -14.07
N VAL A 265 -20.31 27.02 -12.87
CA VAL A 265 -19.93 26.32 -11.65
C VAL A 265 -20.47 24.88 -11.62
N GLU A 266 -21.69 24.64 -12.09
CA GLU A 266 -22.28 23.30 -12.09
C GLU A 266 -21.47 22.28 -12.90
N GLU A 267 -21.06 22.63 -14.13
CA GLU A 267 -20.16 21.80 -14.97
C GLU A 267 -18.84 21.52 -14.26
N GLY A 268 -18.30 22.52 -13.55
CA GLY A 268 -17.09 22.38 -12.75
C GLY A 268 -17.23 21.38 -11.61
N ILE A 269 -18.33 21.46 -10.86
CA ILE A 269 -18.62 20.53 -9.75
C ILE A 269 -18.82 19.12 -10.29
N GLU A 270 -19.60 18.96 -11.36
CA GLU A 270 -19.85 17.66 -11.99
C GLU A 270 -18.56 17.01 -12.49
N ALA A 271 -17.68 17.78 -13.14
CA ALA A 271 -16.38 17.29 -13.60
C ALA A 271 -15.48 16.84 -12.45
N ILE A 272 -15.36 17.62 -11.37
CA ILE A 272 -14.58 17.21 -10.19
C ILE A 272 -15.17 15.92 -9.59
N TYR A 273 -16.49 15.85 -9.46
CA TYR A 273 -17.17 14.67 -8.93
C TYR A 273 -16.92 13.42 -9.79
N ALA A 274 -16.93 13.57 -11.11
CA ALA A 274 -16.65 12.48 -12.03
C ALA A 274 -15.19 12.00 -11.96
N LEU A 275 -14.26 12.92 -11.70
CA LEU A 275 -12.83 12.65 -11.63
C LEU A 275 -12.36 12.26 -10.22
N GLN A 276 -13.29 12.09 -9.27
CA GLN A 276 -12.97 11.93 -7.84
C GLN A 276 -12.02 10.76 -7.54
N ARG A 277 -12.12 9.66 -8.28
CA ARG A 277 -11.28 8.46 -8.10
C ARG A 277 -9.79 8.75 -8.25
N PHE A 278 -9.44 9.77 -9.04
CA PHE A 278 -8.05 10.13 -9.29
C PHE A 278 -7.39 10.85 -8.11
N LYS A 279 -8.16 11.35 -7.14
CA LYS A 279 -7.65 12.02 -5.93
C LYS A 279 -6.75 11.12 -5.05
N HIS A 280 -6.90 9.80 -5.15
CA HIS A 280 -6.07 8.86 -4.39
C HIS A 280 -4.59 8.87 -4.84
N ARG A 281 -4.29 9.34 -6.04
CA ARG A 281 -2.92 9.59 -6.52
C ARG A 281 -2.50 11.03 -6.24
N GLU A 282 -1.33 11.21 -5.63
CA GLU A 282 -0.84 12.54 -5.25
C GLU A 282 -0.68 13.49 -6.45
N SER A 283 -0.11 13.00 -7.55
CA SER A 283 0.12 13.79 -8.76
C SER A 283 -1.20 14.34 -9.35
N LEU A 284 -2.25 13.52 -9.36
CA LEU A 284 -3.57 13.85 -9.88
C LEU A 284 -4.38 14.70 -8.89
N ARG A 285 -4.28 14.41 -7.58
CA ARG A 285 -4.86 15.22 -6.50
C ARG A 285 -4.41 16.66 -6.60
N ASN A 286 -3.12 16.90 -6.80
CA ASN A 286 -2.57 18.26 -6.90
C ASN A 286 -3.19 19.04 -8.07
N ILE A 287 -3.46 18.38 -9.19
CA ILE A 287 -4.08 19.01 -10.36
C ILE A 287 -5.57 19.25 -10.09
N LEU A 288 -6.29 18.26 -9.56
CA LEU A 288 -7.69 18.44 -9.17
C LEU A 288 -7.86 19.59 -8.16
N SER A 289 -6.96 19.73 -7.19
CA SER A 289 -6.98 20.85 -6.24
C SER A 289 -6.78 22.21 -6.91
N ARG A 290 -5.92 22.29 -7.94
CA ARG A 290 -5.78 23.52 -8.74
C ARG A 290 -7.04 23.82 -9.55
N LYS A 291 -7.63 22.79 -10.17
CA LYS A 291 -8.90 22.93 -10.89
C LYS A 291 -10.06 23.29 -9.97
N TRP A 292 -10.05 22.82 -8.72
CA TRP A 292 -11.02 23.23 -7.71
C TRP A 292 -10.96 24.74 -7.41
N VAL A 293 -9.76 25.31 -7.31
CA VAL A 293 -9.58 26.77 -7.19
C VAL A 293 -10.16 27.50 -8.41
N GLN A 294 -10.02 26.94 -9.62
CA GLN A 294 -10.61 27.51 -10.84
C GLN A 294 -12.15 27.53 -10.76
N VAL A 295 -12.80 26.47 -10.27
CA VAL A 295 -14.26 26.43 -10.07
C VAL A 295 -14.71 27.50 -9.09
N TRP A 296 -13.98 27.68 -7.98
CA TRP A 296 -14.23 28.78 -7.05
C TRP A 296 -14.13 30.15 -7.72
N GLN A 297 -13.12 30.38 -8.56
CA GLN A 297 -12.98 31.63 -9.31
C GLN A 297 -14.13 31.87 -10.30
N ILE A 298 -14.67 30.82 -10.93
CA ILE A 298 -15.86 30.93 -11.78
C ILE A 298 -17.06 31.39 -10.93
N PHE A 299 -17.26 30.77 -9.76
CA PHE A 299 -18.32 31.20 -8.84
C PHE A 299 -18.17 32.67 -8.41
N GLY A 300 -16.95 33.11 -8.13
CA GLY A 300 -16.66 34.53 -7.85
C GLY A 300 -17.09 35.47 -8.98
N LYS A 301 -16.81 35.10 -10.25
CA LYS A 301 -17.23 35.88 -11.43
C LYS A 301 -18.75 35.86 -11.64
N GLU A 302 -19.40 34.74 -11.33
CA GLU A 302 -20.87 34.64 -11.40
C GLU A 302 -21.53 35.55 -10.35
N ILE A 303 -21.01 35.59 -9.12
CA ILE A 303 -21.45 36.52 -8.06
C ILE A 303 -21.29 37.97 -8.54
N GLU A 304 -20.13 38.34 -9.08
CA GLU A 304 -19.87 39.69 -9.58
C GLU A 304 -20.81 40.07 -10.73
N SER A 305 -21.03 39.15 -11.67
CA SER A 305 -21.96 39.35 -12.79
C SER A 305 -23.39 39.56 -12.30
N CYS A 306 -23.84 38.76 -11.34
CA CYS A 306 -25.15 38.92 -10.72
C CYS A 306 -25.26 40.25 -9.95
N SER A 307 -24.19 40.67 -9.25
CA SER A 307 -24.13 41.98 -8.58
C SER A 307 -24.20 43.14 -9.56
N ASN A 308 -23.57 43.05 -10.73
CA ASN A 308 -23.63 44.10 -11.75
C ASN A 308 -25.03 44.22 -12.38
N ILE A 309 -25.70 43.09 -12.61
CA ILE A 309 -27.10 43.08 -13.07
C ILE A 309 -27.99 43.84 -12.08
N MET A 310 -27.78 43.68 -10.77
CA MET A 310 -28.53 44.43 -9.76
C MET A 310 -28.28 45.93 -9.81
N ILE A 311 -27.02 46.36 -9.89
CA ILE A 311 -26.66 47.79 -9.91
C ILE A 311 -27.20 48.48 -11.16
N LEU A 312 -27.16 47.80 -12.31
CA LEU A 312 -27.79 48.29 -13.53
C LEU A 312 -29.32 48.39 -13.36
N HIS A 313 -29.95 47.44 -12.67
CA HIS A 313 -31.37 47.53 -12.36
C HIS A 313 -31.71 48.70 -11.40
N GLU A 314 -30.82 49.07 -10.46
CA GLU A 314 -30.99 50.26 -9.60
C GLU A 314 -30.92 51.59 -10.35
N THR A 315 -30.20 51.64 -11.48
CA THR A 315 -29.93 52.88 -12.23
C THR A 315 -30.94 53.18 -13.34
N TYR A 316 -31.66 52.18 -13.86
CA TYR A 316 -32.68 52.33 -14.89
C TYR A 316 -34.10 52.09 -14.34
N TYR A 317 -34.55 52.91 -13.39
CA TYR A 317 -35.96 52.91 -12.96
C TYR A 317 -36.88 53.31 -14.11
N THR A 318 -37.67 52.37 -14.64
CA THR A 318 -38.87 52.68 -15.44
C THR A 318 -40.12 52.19 -14.71
N PRO A 319 -41.12 53.04 -14.38
CA PRO A 319 -42.18 52.71 -13.42
C PRO A 319 -43.22 51.64 -13.80
N PHE A 320 -43.01 50.82 -14.83
CA PHE A 320 -44.10 50.04 -15.46
C PHE A 320 -43.90 48.52 -15.56
N GLN A 321 -42.92 47.89 -14.89
CA GLN A 321 -42.70 46.43 -14.98
C GLN A 321 -42.51 45.68 -13.63
N CYS A 322 -43.23 46.05 -12.56
CA CYS A 322 -43.01 45.49 -11.22
C CYS A 322 -43.20 43.96 -11.04
N TYR A 323 -44.00 43.26 -11.85
CA TYR A 323 -44.25 41.81 -11.63
C TYR A 323 -43.19 40.88 -12.24
N SER A 324 -42.50 41.31 -13.29
CA SER A 324 -41.47 40.50 -13.97
C SER A 324 -40.10 40.61 -13.29
N GLU A 325 -39.90 41.65 -12.49
CA GLU A 325 -38.60 42.05 -11.94
C GLU A 325 -38.29 41.30 -10.63
N ASP A 326 -39.29 41.13 -9.75
CA ASP A 326 -39.17 40.33 -8.52
C ASP A 326 -38.87 38.86 -8.79
N VAL A 327 -39.46 38.31 -9.86
CA VAL A 327 -39.23 36.91 -10.26
C VAL A 327 -37.78 36.69 -10.69
N ARG A 328 -37.18 37.64 -11.42
CA ARG A 328 -35.77 37.53 -11.87
C ARG A 328 -34.81 37.58 -10.68
N MET A 329 -35.07 38.48 -9.73
CA MET A 329 -34.32 38.61 -8.48
C MET A 329 -34.39 37.33 -7.63
N LEU A 330 -35.59 36.77 -7.48
CA LEU A 330 -35.82 35.51 -6.78
C LEU A 330 -35.08 34.33 -7.44
N CYS A 331 -35.09 34.26 -8.78
CA CYS A 331 -34.37 33.22 -9.54
C CYS A 331 -32.85 33.30 -9.36
N ILE A 332 -32.26 34.51 -9.40
CA ILE A 332 -30.82 34.69 -9.18
C ILE A 332 -30.45 34.27 -7.75
N LYS A 333 -31.29 34.61 -6.76
CA LYS A 333 -31.10 34.20 -5.38
C LYS A 333 -31.13 32.69 -5.20
N GLN A 334 -32.18 32.04 -5.70
CA GLN A 334 -32.31 30.58 -5.61
C GLN A 334 -31.15 29.86 -6.32
N TYR A 335 -30.69 30.41 -7.45
CA TYR A 335 -29.52 29.90 -8.17
C TYR A 335 -28.25 29.99 -7.32
N LEU A 336 -27.88 31.17 -6.81
CA LEU A 336 -26.65 31.34 -6.03
C LEU A 336 -26.69 30.55 -4.71
N GLU A 337 -27.86 30.44 -4.05
CA GLU A 337 -28.03 29.60 -2.87
C GLU A 337 -27.74 28.13 -3.20
N ARG A 338 -28.34 27.61 -4.28
CA ARG A 338 -28.11 26.23 -4.74
C ARG A 338 -26.63 25.97 -5.05
N VAL A 339 -26.00 26.84 -5.82
CA VAL A 339 -24.58 26.70 -6.21
C VAL A 339 -23.68 26.80 -4.99
N SER A 340 -23.93 27.74 -4.07
CA SER A 340 -23.17 27.86 -2.83
C SER A 340 -23.27 26.59 -1.98
N HIS A 341 -24.44 25.98 -1.88
CA HIS A 341 -24.61 24.72 -1.16
C HIS A 341 -23.79 23.59 -1.79
N MET A 342 -23.89 23.41 -3.11
CA MET A 342 -23.11 22.37 -3.82
C MET A 342 -21.60 22.58 -3.67
N MET A 343 -21.13 23.84 -3.69
CA MET A 343 -19.71 24.18 -3.48
C MET A 343 -19.22 23.84 -2.07
N ILE A 344 -20.03 24.09 -1.04
CA ILE A 344 -19.70 23.77 0.36
C ILE A 344 -19.64 22.25 0.56
N ASP A 345 -20.66 21.52 0.09
CA ASP A 345 -20.71 20.06 0.17
C ASP A 345 -19.49 19.42 -0.51
N MET A 346 -19.04 20.00 -1.63
CA MET A 346 -17.87 19.53 -2.36
C MET A 346 -16.54 19.93 -1.71
N SER A 347 -16.49 21.07 -0.99
CA SER A 347 -15.31 21.49 -0.20
C SER A 347 -15.03 20.55 0.97
N ASP A 348 -16.05 19.93 1.57
CA ASP A 348 -15.84 18.88 2.58
C ASP A 348 -15.07 17.69 1.99
N TRP A 349 -15.28 17.40 0.71
CA TRP A 349 -14.55 16.36 -0.01
C TRP A 349 -13.18 16.85 -0.50
N MET A 350 -13.07 17.97 -1.22
CA MET A 350 -11.78 18.43 -1.78
C MET A 350 -10.82 19.00 -0.74
N GLY A 351 -11.33 19.44 0.41
CA GLY A 351 -10.62 20.25 1.37
C GLY A 351 -10.71 21.74 1.06
N ALA A 352 -10.54 22.56 2.09
CA ALA A 352 -10.60 24.00 1.99
C ALA A 352 -9.54 24.56 1.03
N CYS A 353 -9.92 25.52 0.19
CA CYS A 353 -8.99 26.18 -0.72
C CYS A 353 -8.81 27.68 -0.43
N ALA A 354 -7.72 28.27 -0.93
CA ALA A 354 -7.38 29.68 -0.67
C ALA A 354 -8.45 30.67 -1.18
N ALA A 355 -9.16 30.32 -2.26
CA ALA A 355 -10.22 31.16 -2.83
C ALA A 355 -11.54 31.07 -2.06
N GLU A 356 -11.80 29.95 -1.38
CA GLU A 356 -13.08 29.66 -0.73
C GLU A 356 -13.48 30.72 0.29
N LYS A 357 -12.57 31.06 1.24
CA LYS A 357 -12.87 32.03 2.30
C LYS A 357 -13.23 33.40 1.74
N TYR A 358 -12.46 33.88 0.75
CA TYR A 358 -12.68 35.19 0.13
C TYR A 358 -14.00 35.24 -0.65
N ILE A 359 -14.28 34.20 -1.44
CA ILE A 359 -15.46 34.17 -2.32
C ILE A 359 -16.74 33.96 -1.51
N LEU A 360 -16.71 33.13 -0.46
CA LEU A 360 -17.83 33.01 0.48
C LEU A 360 -18.09 34.33 1.22
N GLU A 361 -17.07 35.13 1.51
CA GLU A 361 -17.26 36.46 2.08
C GLU A 361 -17.93 37.42 1.09
N GLN A 362 -17.56 37.39 -0.20
CA GLN A 362 -18.25 38.15 -1.26
C GLN A 362 -19.71 37.73 -1.39
N TYR A 363 -19.99 36.43 -1.42
CA TYR A 363 -21.35 35.89 -1.44
C TYR A 363 -22.19 36.37 -0.24
N LYS A 364 -21.61 36.36 0.98
CA LYS A 364 -22.26 36.87 2.19
C LYS A 364 -22.57 38.36 2.10
N ARG A 365 -21.65 39.17 1.57
CA ARG A 365 -21.88 40.62 1.39
C ARG A 365 -23.03 40.88 0.41
N MET A 366 -23.09 40.13 -0.69
CA MET A 366 -24.16 40.25 -1.68
C MET A 366 -25.52 39.83 -1.11
N THR A 367 -25.60 38.69 -0.42
CA THR A 367 -26.84 38.22 0.22
C THR A 367 -27.31 39.13 1.35
N CYS A 368 -26.40 39.78 2.09
CA CYS A 368 -26.77 40.83 3.04
C CYS A 368 -27.38 42.05 2.33
N ARG A 369 -26.81 42.50 1.21
CA ARG A 369 -27.36 43.63 0.44
C ARG A 369 -28.79 43.34 -0.06
N TRP A 370 -29.08 42.10 -0.47
CA TRP A 370 -30.45 41.66 -0.79
C TRP A 370 -31.43 41.74 0.37
N LYS A 371 -31.02 41.35 1.58
CA LYS A 371 -31.90 41.43 2.76
C LYS A 371 -32.25 42.87 3.12
N TRP A 372 -31.33 43.81 2.92
CA TRP A 372 -31.58 45.24 3.15
C TRP A 372 -32.57 45.82 2.15
N GLN A 373 -32.45 45.50 0.84
CA GLN A 373 -33.37 46.01 -0.19
C GLN A 373 -34.82 45.53 -0.01
N ILE A 374 -35.02 44.26 0.37
CA ILE A 374 -36.37 43.71 0.61
C ILE A 374 -37.03 44.38 1.83
N ASN A 375 -36.25 44.78 2.83
CA ASN A 375 -36.75 45.44 4.04
C ASN A 375 -37.00 46.95 3.87
N GLU A 376 -36.48 47.61 2.83
CA GLU A 376 -36.77 49.01 2.52
C GLU A 376 -37.94 49.18 1.51
N CYS A 377 -38.32 48.12 0.79
CA CYS A 377 -39.45 48.14 -0.14
C CYS A 377 -40.81 47.73 0.48
N HIS A 378 -40.83 47.40 1.78
CA HIS A 378 -42.02 47.16 2.60
C HIS A 378 -42.16 48.24 3.66
#